data_AF-A0AAV5YFR9-F1
#
_entry.id   AF-A0AAV5YFR9-F1
#
_cell.length_a   1.000
_cell.length_b   1.000
_cell.length_c   1.000
_cell.angle_alpha   90.00
_cell.angle_beta   90.00
_cell.angle_gamma   90.00
#
_symmetry.space_group_name_H-M   'P 1'
#
loop_
_entity.id
_entity.type
_entity.pdbx_description
1 polymer ?
#
loop_
_entity_poly.entity_id
_entity_poly.type
_entity_poly.pdbx_seq_one_letter_code
_entity_poly.pdbx_strand_id
1 'polypeptide(L)'
;MTATRARLGMVLTLVCLGALTSGCLSRPDLMRSHMGIRPDEPDPTVARDRCGEYQEYVKYAQQLQEAYQSRASQNRWWIYVAAVTGLGAAAATGGLAAAGAAGVGTLALLGISGGFAAATFGTIDNTELAKMYAHSANSVDRAIQKANVRFNGMTRFEEAEAKRARLKRQLDKAEKEAAAATGAARAEADARAAKAKADFDLADQALETERKAMPAGDATVRCVDALVHLRADITKTRSKLELLRTNTAAGALARAQEERKALDEIIKQFAPPSEDGEETTPPAN
;
A
#
# COMPACT_ATOMS: atom_id res chain seq x y z
N MET A 1 -47.05 24.80 -2.32
CA MET A 1 -45.93 24.40 -3.22
C MET A 1 -44.58 25.07 -2.91
N THR A 2 -44.43 25.86 -1.83
CA THR A 2 -43.20 26.64 -1.55
C THR A 2 -42.19 25.97 -0.61
N ALA A 3 -42.62 25.08 0.30
CA ALA A 3 -41.73 24.49 1.29
C ALA A 3 -40.76 23.42 0.74
N THR A 4 -41.14 22.70 -0.32
CA THR A 4 -40.30 21.63 -0.92
C THR A 4 -39.12 22.17 -1.72
N ARG A 5 -39.26 23.33 -2.36
CA ARG A 5 -38.16 23.99 -3.10
C ARG A 5 -37.08 24.54 -2.17
N ALA A 6 -37.48 25.07 -1.01
CA ALA A 6 -36.54 25.62 -0.02
C ALA A 6 -35.63 24.53 0.59
N ARG A 7 -36.17 23.34 0.85
CA ARG A 7 -35.40 22.21 1.41
C ARG A 7 -34.42 21.60 0.39
N LEU A 8 -34.81 21.51 -0.88
CA LEU A 8 -33.92 21.02 -1.93
C LEU A 8 -32.72 21.96 -2.16
N GLY A 9 -32.97 23.27 -2.12
CA GLY A 9 -31.91 24.28 -2.23
C GLY A 9 -30.88 24.17 -1.10
N MET A 10 -31.33 24.05 0.15
CA MET A 10 -30.45 23.96 1.31
C MET A 10 -29.54 22.73 1.28
N VAL A 11 -30.07 21.57 0.87
CA VAL A 11 -29.26 20.33 0.74
C VAL A 11 -28.21 20.48 -0.36
N LEU A 12 -28.57 21.07 -1.50
CA LEU A 12 -27.63 21.29 -2.61
C LEU A 12 -26.49 22.23 -2.19
N THR A 13 -26.80 23.31 -1.46
CA THR A 13 -25.80 24.26 -0.98
C THR A 13 -24.84 23.61 0.02
N LEU A 14 -25.32 22.75 0.92
CA LEU A 14 -24.48 22.03 1.88
C LEU A 14 -23.56 21.02 1.19
N VAL A 15 -24.05 20.31 0.17
CA VAL A 15 -23.22 19.39 -0.64
C VAL A 15 -22.12 20.15 -1.39
N CYS A 16 -22.46 21.29 -2.01
CA CYS A 16 -21.48 22.13 -2.70
C CYS A 16 -20.46 22.73 -1.74
N LEU A 17 -20.87 23.17 -0.55
CA LEU A 17 -19.93 23.73 0.45
C LEU A 17 -18.96 22.67 0.97
N GLY A 18 -19.43 21.44 1.22
CA GLY A 18 -18.57 20.32 1.62
C GLY A 18 -17.57 19.88 0.53
N ALA A 19 -17.97 19.98 -0.74
CA ALA A 19 -17.07 19.71 -1.86
C ALA A 19 -15.98 20.78 -2.01
N LEU A 20 -16.28 22.05 -1.69
CA LEU A 20 -15.31 23.15 -1.77
C LEU A 20 -14.31 23.14 -0.61
N THR A 21 -14.74 22.80 0.62
CA THR A 21 -13.87 22.83 1.81
C THR A 21 -12.94 21.62 1.95
N SER A 22 -13.23 20.52 1.25
CA SER A 22 -12.42 19.30 1.32
C SER A 22 -11.12 19.35 0.49
N GLY A 23 -10.85 20.43 -0.26
CA GLY A 23 -9.63 20.59 -1.05
C GLY A 23 -9.51 19.65 -2.25
N CYS A 24 -10.54 18.82 -2.51
CA CYS A 24 -10.56 17.81 -3.57
C CYS A 24 -10.53 18.37 -4.99
N LEU A 25 -10.83 19.66 -5.19
CA LEU A 25 -10.92 20.28 -6.51
C LEU A 25 -9.57 20.70 -7.11
N SER A 26 -8.52 20.83 -6.28
CA SER A 26 -7.23 21.39 -6.73
C SER A 26 -6.31 20.37 -7.42
N ARG A 27 -6.62 19.07 -7.33
CA ARG A 27 -5.82 17.98 -7.93
C ARG A 27 -6.73 16.86 -8.47
N PRO A 28 -7.16 16.92 -9.74
CA PRO A 28 -8.11 15.96 -10.31
C PRO A 28 -7.58 14.52 -10.31
N ASP A 29 -6.27 14.33 -10.37
CA ASP A 29 -5.61 13.02 -10.39
C ASP A 29 -5.77 12.31 -9.03
N LEU A 30 -5.55 13.03 -7.93
CA LEU A 30 -5.79 12.53 -6.57
C LEU A 30 -7.27 12.30 -6.31
N MET A 31 -8.14 13.18 -6.84
CA MET A 31 -9.58 13.01 -6.71
C MET A 31 -10.05 11.68 -7.30
N ARG A 32 -9.55 11.30 -8.49
CA ARG A 32 -9.87 10.01 -9.12
C ARG A 32 -9.45 8.83 -8.21
N SER A 33 -8.23 8.86 -7.68
CA SER A 33 -7.75 7.81 -6.75
C SER A 33 -8.59 7.75 -5.48
N HIS A 34 -8.90 8.90 -4.86
CA HIS A 34 -9.74 8.96 -3.66
C HIS A 34 -11.20 8.58 -3.91
N MET A 35 -11.69 8.66 -5.14
CA MET A 35 -13.00 8.11 -5.53
C MET A 35 -12.94 6.61 -5.86
N GLY A 36 -11.78 5.97 -5.74
CA GLY A 36 -11.62 4.56 -6.08
C GLY A 36 -11.63 4.32 -7.60
N ILE A 37 -11.44 5.36 -8.41
CA ILE A 37 -11.24 5.19 -9.86
C ILE A 37 -9.82 4.68 -10.05
N ARG A 38 -9.67 3.61 -10.85
CA ARG A 38 -8.36 3.03 -11.12
C ARG A 38 -7.58 3.99 -12.01
N PRO A 39 -6.32 4.30 -11.68
CA PRO A 39 -5.46 5.06 -12.60
C PRO A 39 -5.22 4.25 -13.88
N ASP A 40 -5.01 4.95 -14.98
CA ASP A 40 -4.59 4.33 -16.23
C ASP A 40 -3.15 3.84 -16.10
N GLU A 41 -2.85 2.69 -16.70
CA GLU A 41 -1.50 2.13 -16.68
C GLU A 41 -0.56 3.01 -17.52
N PRO A 42 0.66 3.30 -17.06
CA PRO A 42 1.59 4.13 -17.81
C PRO A 42 1.87 3.52 -19.17
N ASP A 43 1.74 4.33 -20.23
CA ASP A 43 2.00 3.88 -21.60
C ASP A 43 3.49 3.54 -21.77
N PRO A 44 3.84 2.27 -22.09
CA PRO A 44 5.22 1.84 -22.28
C PRO A 44 5.83 2.38 -23.58
N THR A 45 5.05 2.99 -24.47
CA THR A 45 5.54 3.53 -25.76
C THR A 45 6.13 4.93 -25.63
N VAL A 46 5.84 5.65 -24.54
CA VAL A 46 6.43 6.97 -24.31
C VAL A 46 7.89 6.79 -23.93
N ALA A 47 8.78 7.37 -24.74
CA ALA A 47 10.22 7.27 -24.54
C ALA A 47 10.64 7.88 -23.21
N ARG A 48 11.07 7.04 -22.27
CA ARG A 48 11.65 7.39 -20.98
C ARG A 48 12.90 6.56 -20.75
N ASP A 49 13.82 7.07 -19.94
CA ASP A 49 14.90 6.24 -19.43
C ASP A 49 14.31 5.15 -18.52
N ARG A 50 15.05 4.04 -18.33
CA ARG A 50 14.52 2.89 -17.57
C ARG A 50 14.18 3.22 -16.13
N CYS A 51 14.90 4.17 -15.53
CA CYS A 51 14.62 4.62 -14.17
C CYS A 51 13.45 5.60 -14.11
N GLY A 52 13.26 6.46 -15.11
CA GLY A 52 12.03 7.25 -15.26
C GLY A 52 10.78 6.37 -15.42
N GLU A 53 10.86 5.31 -16.23
CA GLU A 53 9.79 4.31 -16.39
C GLU A 53 9.47 3.61 -15.06
N TYR A 54 10.49 3.24 -14.28
CA TYR A 54 10.33 2.70 -12.93
C TYR A 54 9.61 3.68 -11.99
N GLN A 55 10.08 4.92 -11.90
CA GLN A 55 9.50 5.92 -10.99
C GLN A 55 8.05 6.24 -11.32
N GLU A 56 7.71 6.34 -12.61
CA GLU A 56 6.34 6.55 -13.04
C GLU A 56 5.45 5.34 -12.72
N TYR A 57 5.96 4.12 -12.89
CA TYR A 57 5.21 2.93 -12.53
C TYR A 57 5.02 2.78 -11.00
N VAL A 58 5.98 3.24 -10.19
CA VAL A 58 5.81 3.36 -8.73
C VAL A 58 4.70 4.35 -8.38
N LYS A 59 4.65 5.52 -9.04
CA LYS A 59 3.56 6.50 -8.83
C LYS A 59 2.21 5.91 -9.20
N TYR A 60 2.12 5.22 -10.33
CA TYR A 60 0.92 4.47 -10.73
C TYR A 60 0.51 3.44 -9.67
N ALA A 61 1.47 2.67 -9.14
CA ALA A 61 1.22 1.66 -8.12
C ALA A 61 0.67 2.29 -6.82
N GLN A 62 1.22 3.43 -6.38
CA GLN A 62 0.73 4.17 -5.21
C GLN A 62 -0.72 4.65 -5.42
N GLN A 63 -1.01 5.25 -6.57
CA GLN A 63 -2.38 5.67 -6.92
C GLN A 63 -3.35 4.47 -6.98
N LEU A 64 -2.89 3.33 -7.48
CA LEU A 64 -3.69 2.10 -7.52
C LEU A 64 -3.97 1.55 -6.11
N GLN A 65 -2.98 1.58 -5.22
CA GLN A 65 -3.14 1.23 -3.80
C GLN A 65 -4.18 2.13 -3.14
N GLU A 66 -4.09 3.45 -3.32
CA GLU A 66 -5.05 4.42 -2.79
C GLU A 66 -6.45 4.18 -3.34
N ALA A 67 -6.58 3.90 -4.64
CA ALA A 67 -7.85 3.56 -5.25
C ALA A 67 -8.47 2.28 -4.66
N TYR A 68 -7.66 1.27 -4.36
CA TYR A 68 -8.11 0.05 -3.69
C TYR A 68 -8.51 0.31 -2.23
N GLN A 69 -7.75 1.10 -1.47
CA GLN A 69 -8.13 1.51 -0.11
C GLN A 69 -9.44 2.29 -0.11
N SER A 70 -9.63 3.21 -1.06
CA SER A 70 -10.87 3.96 -1.21
C SER A 70 -12.05 3.05 -1.53
N ARG A 71 -11.89 2.07 -2.43
CA ARG A 71 -12.96 1.08 -2.67
C ARG A 71 -13.27 0.24 -1.45
N ALA A 72 -12.24 -0.16 -0.69
CA ALA A 72 -12.45 -0.89 0.55
C ALA A 72 -13.25 -0.08 1.57
N SER A 73 -12.93 1.21 1.73
CA SER A 73 -13.66 2.10 2.64
C SER A 73 -15.07 2.39 2.13
N GLN A 74 -15.26 2.66 0.84
CA GLN A 74 -16.58 2.86 0.23
C GLN A 74 -17.47 1.63 0.43
N ASN A 75 -16.96 0.42 0.21
CA ASN A 75 -17.73 -0.81 0.41
C ASN A 75 -18.12 -0.99 1.89
N ARG A 76 -17.26 -0.62 2.84
CA ARG A 76 -17.63 -0.58 4.27
C ARG A 76 -18.70 0.48 4.55
N TRP A 77 -18.57 1.67 3.97
CA TRP A 77 -19.55 2.75 4.13
C TRP A 77 -20.91 2.40 3.55
N TRP A 78 -20.95 1.69 2.42
CA TRP A 78 -22.21 1.19 1.84
C TRP A 78 -22.96 0.24 2.77
N ILE A 79 -22.27 -0.53 3.63
CA ILE A 79 -22.92 -1.33 4.67
C ILE A 79 -23.64 -0.43 5.67
N TYR A 80 -22.99 0.64 6.13
CA TYR A 80 -23.60 1.60 7.05
C TYR A 80 -24.75 2.37 6.41
N VAL A 81 -24.61 2.80 5.15
CA VAL A 81 -25.69 3.47 4.41
C VAL A 81 -26.87 2.53 4.20
N ALA A 82 -26.63 1.26 3.86
CA ALA A 82 -27.69 0.26 3.73
C ALA A 82 -28.38 -0.01 5.07
N ALA A 83 -27.62 -0.11 6.17
CA ALA A 83 -28.16 -0.27 7.51
C ALA A 83 -29.01 0.93 7.96
N VAL A 84 -28.53 2.16 7.75
CA VAL A 84 -29.26 3.40 8.06
C VAL A 84 -30.48 3.55 7.17
N THR A 85 -30.38 3.24 5.88
CA THR A 85 -31.52 3.28 4.94
C THR A 85 -32.56 2.22 5.30
N GLY A 86 -32.13 1.01 5.69
CA GLY A 86 -33.00 -0.06 6.17
C GLY A 86 -33.71 0.31 7.47
N LEU A 87 -32.98 0.87 8.44
CA LEU A 87 -33.55 1.39 9.69
C LEU A 87 -34.49 2.57 9.44
N GLY A 88 -34.13 3.49 8.54
CA GLY A 88 -34.96 4.64 8.15
C GLY A 88 -36.24 4.22 7.44
N ALA A 89 -36.17 3.23 6.55
CA ALA A 89 -37.34 2.62 5.92
C ALA A 89 -38.23 1.93 6.96
N ALA A 90 -37.65 1.15 7.89
CA ALA A 90 -38.37 0.49 8.98
C ALA A 90 -39.06 1.51 9.91
N ALA A 91 -38.36 2.59 10.27
CA ALA A 91 -38.89 3.68 11.09
C ALA A 91 -39.98 4.48 10.36
N ALA A 92 -39.84 4.73 9.06
CA ALA A 92 -40.87 5.37 8.24
C ALA A 92 -42.13 4.49 8.12
N THR A 93 -41.98 3.18 7.96
CA THR A 93 -43.11 2.24 7.98
C THR A 93 -43.77 2.14 9.37
N GLY A 94 -42.99 2.19 10.45
CA GLY A 94 -43.52 2.22 11.82
C GLY A 94 -44.25 3.53 12.16
N GLY A 95 -43.74 4.67 11.69
CA GLY A 95 -44.34 5.98 11.86
C GLY A 95 -45.63 6.17 11.05
N LEU A 96 -45.72 5.62 9.83
CA LEU A 96 -46.96 5.61 9.05
C LEU A 96 -48.02 4.66 9.63
N ALA A 97 -47.62 3.52 10.20
CA ALA A 97 -48.53 2.61 10.88
C ALA A 97 -49.17 3.24 12.14
N ALA A 98 -48.42 4.10 12.84
CA ALA A 98 -48.91 4.85 14.00
C ALA A 98 -49.78 6.08 13.63
N ALA A 99 -49.71 6.59 12.39
CA ALA A 99 -50.37 7.83 11.96
C ALA A 99 -51.73 7.65 11.25
N GLY A 100 -52.19 6.41 11.02
CA GLY A 100 -53.61 6.11 10.71
C GLY A 100 -53.96 5.76 9.26
N ALA A 101 -54.89 4.82 9.14
CA ALA A 101 -55.84 4.57 8.02
C ALA A 101 -55.32 4.38 6.57
N ALA A 102 -54.01 4.23 6.31
CA ALA A 102 -53.54 3.85 4.97
C ALA A 102 -53.56 2.32 4.79
N GLY A 103 -54.23 1.85 3.73
CA GLY A 103 -54.51 0.44 3.46
C GLY A 103 -53.29 -0.49 3.59
N VAL A 104 -53.53 -1.64 4.22
CA VAL A 104 -52.57 -2.71 4.53
C VAL A 104 -51.69 -3.12 3.33
N GLY A 105 -52.16 -2.97 2.09
CA GLY A 105 -51.43 -3.33 0.88
C GLY A 105 -50.21 -2.45 0.54
N THR A 106 -50.26 -1.14 0.79
CA THR A 106 -49.17 -0.21 0.42
C THR A 106 -48.01 -0.24 1.42
N LEU A 107 -48.32 -0.47 2.70
CA LEU A 107 -47.32 -0.66 3.77
C LEU A 107 -46.54 -1.98 3.61
N ALA A 108 -47.21 -3.05 3.20
CA ALA A 108 -46.56 -4.33 2.90
C ALA A 108 -45.60 -4.20 1.70
N LEU A 109 -45.99 -3.50 0.64
CA LEU A 109 -45.13 -3.28 -0.54
C LEU A 109 -43.89 -2.42 -0.25
N LEU A 110 -44.00 -1.41 0.61
CA LEU A 110 -42.85 -0.60 1.06
C LEU A 110 -41.90 -1.39 1.98
N GLY A 111 -42.45 -2.21 2.88
CA GLY A 111 -41.64 -3.09 3.74
C GLY A 111 -40.92 -4.19 2.95
N ILE A 112 -41.58 -4.79 1.96
CA ILE A 112 -41.00 -5.83 1.09
C ILE A 112 -39.96 -5.21 0.15
N SER A 113 -40.21 -4.05 -0.46
CA SER A 113 -39.24 -3.38 -1.33
C SER A 113 -38.05 -2.80 -0.56
N GLY A 114 -38.27 -2.22 0.62
CA GLY A 114 -37.21 -1.76 1.51
C GLY A 114 -36.37 -2.90 2.09
N GLY A 115 -37.02 -4.00 2.48
CA GLY A 115 -36.37 -5.24 2.93
C GLY A 115 -35.61 -5.95 1.80
N PHE A 116 -36.14 -5.96 0.58
CA PHE A 116 -35.46 -6.54 -0.58
C PHE A 116 -34.30 -5.67 -1.05
N ALA A 117 -34.42 -4.33 -1.04
CA ALA A 117 -33.30 -3.43 -1.32
C ALA A 117 -32.18 -3.62 -0.28
N ALA A 118 -32.51 -3.59 1.02
CA ALA A 118 -31.57 -3.87 2.10
C ALA A 118 -30.98 -5.28 2.00
N ALA A 119 -31.75 -6.29 1.60
CA ALA A 119 -31.27 -7.64 1.38
C ALA A 119 -30.38 -7.75 0.13
N THR A 120 -30.65 -7.05 -0.97
CA THR A 120 -29.75 -7.02 -2.15
C THR A 120 -28.44 -6.31 -1.86
N PHE A 121 -28.45 -5.26 -1.02
CA PHE A 121 -27.23 -4.62 -0.52
C PHE A 121 -26.52 -5.43 0.58
N GLY A 122 -27.25 -6.31 1.28
CA GLY A 122 -26.72 -7.25 2.28
C GLY A 122 -26.24 -8.60 1.73
N THR A 123 -26.73 -9.02 0.55
CA THR A 123 -26.37 -10.30 -0.12
C THR A 123 -25.23 -10.15 -1.11
N ILE A 124 -24.94 -8.94 -1.58
CA ILE A 124 -23.62 -8.64 -2.12
C ILE A 124 -22.74 -8.44 -0.89
N ASP A 125 -21.89 -9.42 -0.59
CA ASP A 125 -21.00 -9.43 0.58
C ASP A 125 -19.98 -8.29 0.50
N ASN A 126 -20.45 -7.07 0.76
CA ASN A 126 -19.68 -5.83 0.72
C ASN A 126 -18.56 -5.87 1.76
N THR A 127 -18.69 -6.70 2.81
CA THR A 127 -17.65 -6.97 3.79
C THR A 127 -16.52 -7.76 3.16
N GLU A 128 -16.84 -8.84 2.44
CA GLU A 128 -15.87 -9.66 1.71
C GLU A 128 -15.17 -8.85 0.61
N LEU A 129 -15.93 -8.10 -0.19
CA LEU A 129 -15.39 -7.17 -1.19
C LEU A 129 -14.46 -6.13 -0.56
N ALA A 130 -14.83 -5.53 0.57
CA ALA A 130 -13.97 -4.59 1.28
C ALA A 130 -12.66 -5.25 1.75
N LYS A 131 -12.72 -6.47 2.29
CA LYS A 131 -11.53 -7.25 2.67
C LYS A 131 -10.62 -7.52 1.47
N MET A 132 -11.17 -7.90 0.31
CA MET A 132 -10.40 -8.14 -0.91
C MET A 132 -9.68 -6.90 -1.42
N TYR A 133 -10.38 -5.76 -1.46
CA TYR A 133 -9.77 -4.50 -1.88
C TYR A 133 -8.66 -4.08 -0.90
N ALA A 134 -8.87 -4.22 0.42
CA ALA A 134 -7.84 -3.96 1.41
C ALA A 134 -6.63 -4.90 1.28
N HIS A 135 -6.85 -6.20 1.09
CA HIS A 135 -5.79 -7.17 0.86
C HIS A 135 -5.00 -6.87 -0.42
N SER A 136 -5.70 -6.46 -1.48
CA SER A 136 -5.09 -6.06 -2.75
C SER A 136 -4.25 -4.79 -2.57
N ALA A 137 -4.75 -3.78 -1.86
CA ALA A 137 -3.98 -2.58 -1.54
C ALA A 137 -2.69 -2.91 -0.77
N ASN A 138 -2.78 -3.75 0.26
CA ASN A 138 -1.61 -4.19 1.02
C ASN A 138 -0.63 -5.00 0.17
N SER A 139 -1.12 -5.73 -0.83
CA SER A 139 -0.27 -6.48 -1.77
C SER A 139 0.46 -5.54 -2.72
N VAL A 140 -0.19 -4.47 -3.20
CA VAL A 140 0.47 -3.42 -4.00
C VAL A 140 1.52 -2.70 -3.17
N ASP A 141 1.23 -2.33 -1.91
CA ASP A 141 2.19 -1.69 -1.00
C ASP A 141 3.44 -2.56 -0.79
N ARG A 142 3.26 -3.86 -0.50
CA ARG A 142 4.38 -4.81 -0.40
C ARG A 142 5.17 -4.94 -1.70
N ALA A 143 4.51 -4.91 -2.86
CA ALA A 143 5.18 -4.94 -4.16
C ALA A 143 6.05 -3.70 -4.36
N ILE A 144 5.54 -2.51 -4.03
CA ILE A 144 6.30 -1.25 -4.06
C ILE A 144 7.49 -1.32 -3.11
N GLN A 145 7.31 -1.79 -1.86
CA GLN A 145 8.39 -1.93 -0.90
C GLN A 145 9.49 -2.88 -1.39
N LYS A 146 9.11 -4.05 -1.94
CA LYS A 146 10.08 -5.00 -2.52
C LYS A 146 10.85 -4.41 -3.70
N ALA A 147 10.15 -3.71 -4.59
CA ALA A 147 10.77 -3.04 -5.73
C ALA A 147 11.71 -1.92 -5.26
N ASN A 148 11.30 -1.14 -4.26
CA ASN A 148 12.13 -0.11 -3.63
C ASN A 148 13.34 -0.68 -2.90
N VAL A 149 13.27 -1.85 -2.27
CA VAL A 149 14.46 -2.50 -1.69
C VAL A 149 15.46 -2.87 -2.80
N ARG A 150 14.98 -3.40 -3.92
CA ARG A 150 15.82 -3.71 -5.10
C ARG A 150 16.42 -2.46 -5.72
N PHE A 151 15.68 -1.35 -5.71
CA PHE A 151 16.13 -0.05 -6.20
C PHE A 151 17.10 0.66 -5.22
N ASN A 152 16.76 0.76 -3.93
CA ASN A 152 17.50 1.48 -2.89
C ASN A 152 18.79 0.78 -2.42
N GLY A 153 19.01 -0.49 -2.77
CA GLY A 153 20.35 -1.06 -2.71
C GLY A 153 21.38 -0.19 -3.45
N MET A 154 20.94 0.60 -4.44
CA MET A 154 21.74 1.51 -5.25
C MET A 154 22.06 2.84 -4.56
N THR A 155 21.09 3.49 -3.92
CA THR A 155 21.31 4.78 -3.23
C THR A 155 22.29 4.62 -2.08
N ARG A 156 22.20 3.53 -1.31
CA ARG A 156 23.14 3.22 -0.23
C ARG A 156 24.57 3.00 -0.72
N PHE A 157 24.71 2.33 -1.86
CA PHE A 157 26.01 2.08 -2.48
C PHE A 157 26.61 3.36 -3.07
N GLU A 158 25.83 4.19 -3.77
CA GLU A 158 26.27 5.50 -4.28
C GLU A 158 26.69 6.46 -3.16
N GLU A 159 25.92 6.50 -2.07
CA GLU A 159 26.28 7.26 -0.86
C GLU A 159 27.58 6.74 -0.24
N ALA A 160 27.76 5.42 -0.19
CA ALA A 160 28.99 4.80 0.30
C ALA A 160 30.20 5.09 -0.61
N GLU A 161 30.04 5.06 -1.94
CA GLU A 161 31.08 5.46 -2.89
C GLU A 161 31.45 6.94 -2.76
N ALA A 162 30.46 7.83 -2.65
CA ALA A 162 30.68 9.25 -2.46
C ALA A 162 31.40 9.54 -1.13
N LYS A 163 31.02 8.84 -0.06
CA LYS A 163 31.69 8.93 1.25
C LYS A 163 33.14 8.46 1.17
N ARG A 164 33.40 7.31 0.54
CA ARG A 164 34.75 6.79 0.29
C ARG A 164 35.60 7.78 -0.50
N ALA A 165 35.06 8.39 -1.55
CA ALA A 165 35.77 9.39 -2.36
C ALA A 165 36.13 10.65 -1.55
N ARG A 166 35.24 11.11 -0.65
CA ARG A 166 35.52 12.23 0.26
C ARG A 166 36.63 11.89 1.26
N LEU A 167 36.56 10.71 1.88
CA LEU A 167 37.56 10.23 2.84
C LEU A 167 38.94 10.04 2.18
N LYS A 168 38.98 9.55 0.94
CA LYS A 168 40.23 9.45 0.17
C LYS A 168 40.91 10.81 0.01
N ARG A 169 40.15 11.85 -0.35
CA ARG A 169 40.69 13.22 -0.46
C ARG A 169 41.20 13.76 0.88
N GLN A 170 40.54 13.40 1.98
CA GLN A 170 40.97 13.78 3.33
C GLN A 170 42.25 13.05 3.74
N LEU A 171 42.36 11.76 3.42
CA LEU A 171 43.57 10.96 3.62
C LEU A 171 44.74 11.55 2.83
N ASP A 172 44.57 11.78 1.52
CA ASP A 172 45.61 12.36 0.65
C ASP A 172 46.07 13.73 1.17
N LYS A 173 45.15 14.53 1.72
CA LYS A 173 45.46 15.84 2.33
C LYS A 173 46.24 15.67 3.64
N ALA A 174 45.79 14.77 4.52
CA ALA A 174 46.43 14.53 5.81
C ALA A 174 47.85 13.95 5.64
N GLU A 175 48.05 13.05 4.68
CA GLU A 175 49.37 12.51 4.35
C GLU A 175 50.32 13.58 3.81
N LYS A 176 49.83 14.52 2.99
CA LYS A 176 50.62 15.67 2.53
C LYS A 176 50.99 16.62 3.66
N GLU A 177 50.05 16.90 4.57
CA GLU A 177 50.31 17.72 5.76
C GLU A 177 51.34 17.07 6.69
N ALA A 178 51.22 15.75 6.92
CA ALA A 178 52.18 14.97 7.70
C ALA A 178 53.58 14.95 7.06
N ALA A 179 53.66 14.79 5.74
CA ALA A 179 54.92 14.84 5.01
C ALA A 179 55.62 16.20 5.14
N ALA A 180 54.86 17.30 5.11
CA ALA A 180 55.36 18.67 5.21
C ALA A 180 55.66 19.11 6.66
N ALA A 181 55.08 18.48 7.67
CA ALA A 181 55.26 18.85 9.07
C ALA A 181 56.66 18.48 9.59
N THR A 182 57.19 19.33 10.48
CA THR A 182 58.50 19.16 11.12
C THR A 182 58.41 19.37 12.63
N GLY A 183 59.30 18.76 13.41
CA GLY A 183 59.37 18.95 14.86
C GLY A 183 58.11 18.45 15.58
N ALA A 184 57.69 19.14 16.63
CA ALA A 184 56.53 18.75 17.46
C ALA A 184 55.21 18.65 16.68
N ALA A 185 55.04 19.43 15.61
CA ALA A 185 53.85 19.38 14.75
C ALA A 185 53.76 18.08 13.92
N ARG A 186 54.87 17.34 13.74
CA ARG A 186 54.88 16.11 12.94
C ARG A 186 54.10 14.98 13.61
N ALA A 187 54.24 14.82 14.93
CA ALA A 187 53.51 13.80 15.67
C ALA A 187 51.98 14.01 15.60
N GLU A 188 51.52 15.26 15.67
CA GLU A 188 50.09 15.57 15.53
C GLU A 188 49.58 15.33 14.11
N ALA A 189 50.37 15.68 13.10
CA ALA A 189 50.02 15.45 11.70
C ALA A 189 49.98 13.95 11.35
N ASP A 190 50.94 13.16 11.85
CA ASP A 190 50.98 11.71 11.71
C ASP A 190 49.75 11.06 12.38
N ALA A 191 49.34 11.53 13.56
CA ALA A 191 48.12 11.05 14.24
C ALA A 191 46.84 11.35 13.44
N ARG A 192 46.75 12.53 12.79
CA ARG A 192 45.63 12.87 11.91
C ARG A 192 45.61 12.01 10.65
N ALA A 193 46.77 11.75 10.04
CA ALA A 193 46.88 10.86 8.89
C ALA A 193 46.48 9.41 9.25
N ALA A 194 46.93 8.91 10.40
CA ALA A 194 46.56 7.58 10.90
C ALA A 194 45.05 7.45 11.12
N LYS A 195 44.41 8.47 11.72
CA LYS A 195 42.95 8.50 11.87
C LYS A 195 42.21 8.54 10.54
N ALA A 196 42.63 9.41 9.61
CA ALA A 196 42.03 9.51 8.29
C ALA A 196 42.13 8.19 7.51
N LYS A 197 43.24 7.45 7.70
CA LYS A 197 43.44 6.13 7.11
C LYS A 197 42.47 5.10 7.69
N ALA A 198 42.34 5.04 9.02
CA ALA A 198 41.39 4.15 9.69
C ALA A 198 39.93 4.43 9.26
N ASP A 199 39.55 5.70 9.14
CA ASP A 199 38.23 6.11 8.66
C ASP A 199 38.00 5.69 7.20
N PHE A 200 39.03 5.80 6.34
CA PHE A 200 38.97 5.34 4.94
C PHE A 200 38.84 3.81 4.85
N ASP A 201 39.62 3.06 5.63
CA ASP A 201 39.59 1.59 5.65
C ASP A 201 38.20 1.07 6.10
N LEU A 202 37.60 1.71 7.11
CA LEU A 202 36.24 1.38 7.56
C LEU A 202 35.18 1.63 6.46
N ALA A 203 35.33 2.74 5.72
CA ALA A 203 34.44 3.05 4.61
C ALA A 203 34.61 2.08 3.43
N ASP A 204 35.83 1.59 3.18
CA ASP A 204 36.12 0.59 2.16
C ASP A 204 35.48 -0.78 2.51
N GLN A 205 35.54 -1.20 3.78
CA GLN A 205 34.87 -2.41 4.28
C GLN A 205 33.34 -2.31 4.18
N ALA A 206 32.77 -1.15 4.52
CA ALA A 206 31.34 -0.91 4.39
C ALA A 206 30.90 -0.97 2.92
N LEU A 207 31.67 -0.36 2.01
CA LEU A 207 31.44 -0.43 0.56
C LEU A 207 31.46 -1.88 0.07
N GLU A 208 32.44 -2.66 0.49
CA GLU A 208 32.58 -4.06 0.06
C GLU A 208 31.44 -4.94 0.61
N THR A 209 30.91 -4.62 1.79
CA THR A 209 29.72 -5.29 2.35
C THR A 209 28.47 -4.99 1.52
N GLU A 210 28.24 -3.73 1.18
CA GLU A 210 27.14 -3.31 0.30
C GLU A 210 27.31 -3.89 -1.11
N ARG A 211 28.54 -3.94 -1.63
CA ARG A 211 28.88 -4.54 -2.93
C ARG A 211 28.54 -6.03 -2.98
N LYS A 212 28.84 -6.78 -1.93
CA LYS A 212 28.49 -8.21 -1.82
C LYS A 212 26.99 -8.44 -1.64
N ALA A 213 26.30 -7.49 -1.02
CA ALA A 213 24.84 -7.50 -0.89
C ALA A 213 24.12 -7.06 -2.18
N MET A 214 24.80 -6.32 -3.06
CA MET A 214 24.26 -5.90 -4.35
C MET A 214 24.20 -7.08 -5.34
N PRO A 215 23.06 -7.31 -6.00
CA PRO A 215 23.04 -8.15 -7.20
C PRO A 215 23.88 -7.47 -8.30
N ALA A 216 24.77 -8.24 -8.94
CA ALA A 216 25.67 -7.73 -9.97
C ALA A 216 24.87 -7.18 -11.18
N GLY A 217 24.85 -5.86 -11.38
CA GLY A 217 24.22 -5.20 -12.52
C GLY A 217 24.36 -3.68 -12.51
N ASP A 218 24.39 -3.06 -13.70
CA ASP A 218 24.30 -1.59 -13.92
C ASP A 218 22.99 -1.04 -13.32
N ALA A 219 22.97 0.25 -12.92
CA ALA A 219 21.79 0.98 -12.46
C ALA A 219 20.60 0.78 -13.39
N THR A 220 20.85 0.81 -14.71
CA THR A 220 19.85 0.54 -15.75
C THR A 220 19.26 -0.86 -15.63
N VAL A 221 20.09 -1.89 -15.41
CA VAL A 221 19.66 -3.28 -15.26
C VAL A 221 18.78 -3.46 -14.01
N ARG A 222 19.07 -2.72 -12.94
CA ARG A 222 18.30 -2.79 -11.69
C ARG A 222 16.98 -2.03 -11.76
N CYS A 223 16.94 -0.87 -12.43
CA CYS A 223 15.67 -0.20 -12.73
C CYS A 223 14.77 -1.10 -13.57
N VAL A 224 15.34 -1.79 -14.57
CA VAL A 224 14.61 -2.79 -15.36
C VAL A 224 14.16 -3.96 -14.50
N ASP A 225 15.02 -4.55 -13.67
CA ASP A 225 14.66 -5.67 -12.78
C ASP A 225 13.54 -5.28 -11.80
N ALA A 226 13.71 -4.16 -11.09
CA ALA A 226 12.73 -3.64 -10.14
C ALA A 226 11.39 -3.35 -10.83
N LEU A 227 11.42 -2.75 -12.03
CA LEU A 227 10.23 -2.49 -12.84
C LEU A 227 9.54 -3.78 -13.31
N VAL A 228 10.28 -4.76 -13.83
CA VAL A 228 9.73 -6.05 -14.30
C VAL A 228 9.04 -6.77 -13.14
N HIS A 229 9.69 -6.81 -11.97
CA HIS A 229 9.10 -7.45 -10.80
C HIS A 229 7.90 -6.68 -10.24
N LEU A 230 7.96 -5.35 -10.21
CA LEU A 230 6.82 -4.53 -9.80
C LEU A 230 5.63 -4.72 -10.74
N ARG A 231 5.86 -4.74 -12.06
CA ARG A 231 4.83 -5.04 -13.07
C ARG A 231 4.21 -6.42 -12.87
N ALA A 232 5.03 -7.44 -12.67
CA ALA A 232 4.57 -8.81 -12.44
C ALA A 232 3.72 -8.91 -11.16
N ASP A 233 4.17 -8.33 -10.05
CA ASP A 233 3.45 -8.37 -8.77
C ASP A 233 2.13 -7.58 -8.82
N ILE A 234 2.09 -6.42 -9.48
CA ILE A 234 0.85 -5.65 -9.68
C ILE A 234 -0.11 -6.40 -10.61
N THR A 235 0.37 -6.97 -11.71
CA THR A 235 -0.46 -7.77 -12.63
C THR A 235 -1.08 -8.95 -11.90
N LYS A 236 -0.28 -9.69 -11.13
CA LYS A 236 -0.76 -10.80 -10.29
C LYS A 236 -1.83 -10.35 -9.29
N THR A 237 -1.61 -9.20 -8.64
CA THR A 237 -2.58 -8.63 -7.70
C THR A 237 -3.89 -8.25 -8.38
N ARG A 238 -3.82 -7.61 -9.56
CA ARG A 238 -4.99 -7.25 -10.38
C ARG A 238 -5.76 -8.50 -10.83
N SER A 239 -5.08 -9.49 -11.38
CA SER A 239 -5.69 -10.75 -11.81
C SER A 239 -6.36 -11.49 -10.64
N LYS A 240 -5.72 -11.52 -9.46
CA LYS A 240 -6.32 -12.09 -8.24
C LYS A 240 -7.57 -11.32 -7.84
N LEU A 241 -7.54 -9.99 -7.83
CA LEU A 241 -8.70 -9.18 -7.48
C LEU A 241 -9.86 -9.34 -8.47
N GLU A 242 -9.59 -9.39 -9.77
CA GLU A 242 -10.64 -9.65 -10.77
C GLU A 242 -11.24 -11.04 -10.60
N LEU A 243 -10.42 -12.08 -10.39
CA LEU A 243 -10.90 -13.42 -10.12
C LEU A 243 -11.83 -13.44 -8.90
N LEU A 244 -11.40 -12.82 -7.79
CA LEU A 244 -12.16 -12.76 -6.54
C LEU A 244 -13.46 -11.96 -6.68
N ARG A 245 -13.50 -10.94 -7.54
CA ARG A 245 -14.69 -10.12 -7.81
C ARG A 245 -15.69 -10.82 -8.73
N THR A 246 -15.24 -11.74 -9.58
CA THR A 246 -16.17 -12.48 -10.45
C THR A 246 -17.03 -13.45 -9.62
N ASN A 247 -18.34 -13.43 -9.86
CA ASN A 247 -19.29 -14.40 -9.32
C ASN A 247 -19.20 -15.73 -10.10
N THR A 248 -17.99 -16.26 -10.23
CA THR A 248 -17.73 -17.56 -10.85
C THR A 248 -17.46 -18.59 -9.77
N ALA A 249 -17.67 -19.88 -10.06
CA ALA A 249 -17.31 -20.97 -9.16
C ALA A 249 -15.80 -20.94 -8.81
N ALA A 250 -14.95 -20.55 -9.77
CA ALA A 250 -13.53 -20.34 -9.55
C ALA A 250 -13.25 -19.20 -8.57
N GLY A 251 -13.97 -18.07 -8.69
CA GLY A 251 -13.91 -16.96 -7.73
C GLY A 251 -14.32 -17.39 -6.32
N ALA A 252 -15.41 -18.15 -6.19
CA ALA A 252 -15.87 -18.67 -4.90
C ALA A 252 -14.85 -19.62 -4.24
N LEU A 253 -14.24 -20.53 -5.02
CA LEU A 253 -13.20 -21.42 -4.52
C LEU A 253 -11.94 -20.64 -4.09
N ALA A 254 -11.53 -19.64 -4.86
CA ALA A 254 -10.39 -18.79 -4.54
C ALA A 254 -10.60 -18.01 -3.22
N ARG A 255 -11.83 -17.54 -2.96
CA ARG A 255 -12.22 -16.90 -1.69
C ARG A 255 -12.07 -17.83 -0.51
N ALA A 256 -12.68 -19.02 -0.60
CA ALA A 256 -12.59 -20.03 0.43
C ALA A 256 -11.13 -20.45 0.74
N GLN A 257 -10.27 -20.54 -0.28
CA GLN A 257 -8.85 -20.82 -0.09
C GLN A 257 -8.10 -19.70 0.65
N GLU A 258 -8.41 -18.44 0.36
CA GLU A 258 -7.78 -17.30 1.05
C GLU A 258 -8.26 -17.18 2.49
N GLU A 259 -9.55 -17.42 2.77
CA GLU A 259 -10.07 -17.48 4.13
C GLU A 259 -9.43 -18.60 4.95
N ARG A 260 -9.24 -19.78 4.33
CA ARG A 260 -8.50 -20.88 4.96
C ARG A 260 -7.06 -20.50 5.30
N LYS A 261 -6.33 -19.87 4.37
CA LYS A 261 -4.94 -19.42 4.64
C LYS A 261 -4.87 -18.40 5.77
N ALA A 262 -5.81 -17.45 5.80
CA ALA A 262 -5.88 -16.46 6.87
C ALA A 262 -6.17 -17.12 8.23
N LEU A 263 -7.05 -18.13 8.26
CA LEU A 263 -7.30 -18.93 9.45
C LEU A 263 -6.05 -19.72 9.87
N ASP A 264 -5.36 -20.35 8.93
CA ASP A 264 -4.12 -21.11 9.20
C ASP A 264 -3.02 -20.21 9.79
N GLU A 265 -2.88 -18.96 9.32
CA GLU A 265 -1.95 -17.98 9.91
C GLU A 265 -2.34 -17.59 11.34
N ILE A 266 -3.63 -17.40 11.62
CA ILE A 266 -4.12 -17.13 12.97
C ILE A 266 -3.83 -18.33 13.87
N ILE A 267 -4.15 -19.55 13.43
CA ILE A 267 -3.88 -20.77 14.18
C ILE A 267 -2.40 -20.87 14.53
N LYS A 268 -1.48 -20.55 13.60
CA LYS A 268 -0.04 -20.53 13.88
C LYS A 268 0.37 -19.53 14.95
N GLN A 269 -0.31 -18.38 15.06
CA GLN A 269 -0.03 -17.41 16.12
C GLN A 269 -0.48 -17.90 17.51
N PHE A 270 -1.48 -18.78 17.56
CA PHE A 270 -2.03 -19.33 18.80
C PHE A 270 -1.59 -20.77 19.09
N ALA A 271 -0.86 -21.40 18.16
CA ALA A 271 -0.23 -22.67 18.42
C ALA A 271 0.77 -22.48 19.57
N PRO A 272 0.70 -23.30 20.64
CA PRO A 272 1.73 -23.26 21.66
C PRO A 272 3.08 -23.45 20.95
N PRO A 273 4.17 -22.79 21.42
CA PRO A 273 5.49 -23.09 20.90
C PRO A 273 5.63 -24.61 20.96
N SER A 274 5.91 -25.23 19.81
CA SER A 274 6.16 -26.64 19.80
C SER A 274 7.24 -26.89 20.85
N GLU A 275 6.93 -27.74 21.82
CA GLU A 275 7.95 -28.32 22.68
C GLU A 275 8.78 -29.19 21.74
N ASP A 276 9.69 -28.53 21.02
CA ASP A 276 10.69 -29.16 20.18
C ASP A 276 11.46 -30.06 21.14
N GLY A 277 11.26 -31.35 20.95
CA GLY A 277 11.62 -32.39 21.88
C GLY A 277 13.03 -32.23 22.40
N GLU A 278 13.14 -32.23 23.72
CA GLU A 278 14.27 -32.83 24.39
C GLU A 278 14.30 -34.31 23.96
N GLU A 279 14.97 -34.57 22.85
CA GLU A 279 15.32 -35.90 22.37
C GLU A 279 16.22 -36.51 23.44
N THR A 280 15.59 -37.14 24.42
CA THR A 280 16.24 -37.93 25.46
C THR A 280 16.87 -39.13 24.76
N THR A 281 18.14 -38.99 24.40
CA THR A 281 18.99 -40.10 23.99
C THR A 281 18.86 -41.22 25.03
N PRO A 282 18.42 -42.43 24.66
CA PRO A 282 18.32 -43.52 25.59
C PRO A 282 19.74 -43.88 26.10
N PRO A 283 19.90 -44.22 27.40
CA PRO A 283 21.20 -44.59 27.94
C PRO A 283 21.72 -45.85 27.23
N ALA A 284 22.97 -45.79 26.80
CA ALA A 284 23.67 -46.94 26.22
C ALA A 284 23.89 -48.01 27.31
N ASN A 285 23.43 -49.23 27.01
CA ASN A 285 23.81 -50.45 27.74
C ASN A 285 25.02 -51.09 27.08
#